data_AF-A0A9N9JAR8-F1
#
_entry.id   AF-A0A9N9JAR8-F1
#
_cell.length_a   1.000
_cell.length_b   1.000
_cell.length_c   1.000
_cell.angle_alpha   90.00
_cell.angle_beta   90.00
_cell.angle_gamma   90.00
#
_symmetry.space_group_name_H-M   'P 1'
#
loop_
_entity.id
_entity.type
_entity.pdbx_description
1 polymer ?
#
loop_
_entity_poly.entity_id
_entity_poly.type
_entity_poly.pdbx_seq_one_letter_code
_entity_poly.pdbx_strand_id
1 'polypeptide(L)'
;TMEESAKVAISYVKANAKDFGIDPKLFENDIHIHVPKGGIPKDGPSAGIALTTAIISALADKKIPRDIGMTGEITLHGQVSGIGGLREKINAAHRKGLKTVFIPQSNEKDSEDISSEVK
;
A
#
# COMPACT_ATOMS: atom_id res chain seq x y z
N THR A 1 -10.15 -9.09 5.58
CA THR A 1 -8.95 -9.96 5.44
C THR A 1 -8.05 -9.42 4.34
N MET A 2 -6.81 -9.91 4.22
CA MET A 2 -5.88 -9.50 3.15
C MET A 2 -6.43 -9.77 1.74
N GLU A 3 -7.21 -10.84 1.56
CA GLU A 3 -7.87 -11.16 0.29
C GLU A 3 -8.90 -10.10 -0.11
N GLU A 4 -9.67 -9.58 0.85
CA GLU A 4 -10.60 -8.48 0.60
C GLU A 4 -9.86 -7.20 0.19
N SER A 5 -8.75 -6.87 0.87
CA SER A 5 -7.92 -5.72 0.48
C SER A 5 -7.38 -5.85 -0.95
N ALA A 6 -6.97 -7.06 -1.36
CA ALA A 6 -6.56 -7.33 -2.73
C ALA A 6 -7.71 -7.14 -3.73
N LYS A 7 -8.92 -7.64 -3.42
CA LYS A 7 -10.11 -7.46 -4.27
C LYS A 7 -10.48 -5.99 -4.42
N VAL A 8 -10.43 -5.20 -3.34
CA VAL A 8 -10.70 -3.76 -3.36
C VAL A 8 -9.66 -3.03 -4.21
N ALA A 9 -8.37 -3.35 -4.03
CA ALA A 9 -7.30 -2.79 -4.84
C ALA A 9 -7.50 -3.06 -6.34
N ILE A 10 -7.75 -4.33 -6.73
CA ILE A 10 -8.02 -4.70 -8.14
C ILE A 10 -9.23 -3.94 -8.67
N SER A 11 -10.32 -3.87 -7.89
CA SER A 11 -11.55 -3.19 -8.30
C SER A 11 -11.33 -1.70 -8.54
N TYR A 12 -10.58 -1.04 -7.64
CA TYR A 12 -10.23 0.36 -7.77
C TYR A 12 -9.34 0.63 -8.98
N VAL A 13 -8.26 -0.16 -9.17
CA VAL A 13 -7.37 0.02 -10.33
C VAL A 13 -8.12 -0.22 -11.64
N LYS A 14 -8.97 -1.25 -11.71
CA LYS A 14 -9.77 -1.56 -12.90
C LYS A 14 -10.74 -0.43 -13.25
N ALA A 15 -11.42 0.14 -12.25
CA ALA A 15 -12.35 1.26 -12.45
C ALA A 15 -11.66 2.53 -12.97
N ASN A 16 -10.38 2.74 -12.62
CA ASN A 16 -9.61 3.94 -12.96
C ASN A 16 -8.45 3.64 -13.93
N ALA A 17 -8.53 2.55 -14.70
CA ALA A 17 -7.43 2.07 -15.54
C ALA A 17 -6.93 3.13 -16.54
N LYS A 18 -7.86 3.92 -17.11
CA LYS A 18 -7.54 5.01 -18.04
C LYS A 18 -6.67 6.08 -17.39
N ASP A 19 -6.97 6.46 -16.15
CA ASP A 19 -6.25 7.52 -15.43
C ASP A 19 -4.83 7.10 -15.06
N PHE A 20 -4.61 5.80 -14.88
CA PHE A 20 -3.29 5.23 -14.64
C PHE A 20 -2.49 4.92 -15.91
N GLY A 21 -3.11 5.04 -17.10
CA GLY A 21 -2.50 4.67 -18.37
C GLY A 21 -2.38 3.17 -18.59
N ILE A 22 -3.32 2.39 -18.04
CA ILE A 22 -3.38 0.93 -18.13
C ILE A 22 -4.36 0.53 -19.24
N ASP A 23 -3.96 -0.38 -20.13
CA ASP A 23 -4.87 -1.00 -21.10
C ASP A 23 -5.89 -1.89 -20.35
N PRO A 24 -7.21 -1.61 -20.45
CA PRO A 24 -8.24 -2.43 -19.80
C PRO A 24 -8.18 -3.92 -20.13
N LYS A 25 -7.65 -4.31 -21.29
CA LYS A 25 -7.48 -5.72 -21.68
C LYS A 25 -6.52 -6.48 -20.77
N LEU A 26 -5.61 -5.79 -20.08
CA LEU A 26 -4.67 -6.45 -19.17
C LEU A 26 -5.37 -7.11 -17.98
N PHE A 27 -6.58 -6.66 -17.63
CA PHE A 27 -7.42 -7.27 -16.59
C PHE A 27 -8.13 -8.56 -17.04
N GLU A 28 -7.97 -8.99 -18.29
CA GLU A 28 -8.39 -10.31 -18.75
C GLU A 28 -7.38 -11.40 -18.34
N ASN A 29 -6.16 -11.02 -17.96
CA ASN A 29 -5.15 -11.93 -17.44
C ASN A 29 -5.36 -12.22 -15.95
N ASP A 30 -4.87 -13.37 -15.51
CA ASP A 30 -4.81 -13.70 -14.09
C ASP A 30 -3.80 -12.81 -13.35
N ILE A 31 -4.23 -12.23 -12.23
CA ILE A 31 -3.37 -11.43 -11.34
C ILE A 31 -3.00 -12.29 -10.13
N HIS A 32 -1.71 -12.62 -10.01
CA HIS A 32 -1.17 -13.32 -8.86
C HIS A 32 -0.50 -12.34 -7.88
N ILE A 33 -0.98 -12.30 -6.64
CA ILE A 33 -0.44 -11.45 -5.58
C ILE A 33 0.23 -12.32 -4.54
N HIS A 34 1.55 -12.20 -4.42
CA HIS A 34 2.33 -12.86 -3.37
C HIS A 34 2.71 -11.85 -2.28
N VAL A 35 2.23 -12.09 -1.06
CA VAL A 35 2.64 -11.33 0.12
C VAL A 35 3.48 -12.26 1.02
N PRO A 36 4.81 -12.09 1.07
CA PRO A 36 5.70 -13.00 1.81
C PRO A 36 5.33 -13.03 3.29
N LYS A 37 5.34 -14.21 3.94
CA LYS A 37 5.08 -14.29 5.39
C LYS A 37 6.32 -13.84 6.18
N GLY A 38 6.07 -13.27 7.36
CA GLY A 38 7.11 -12.95 8.32
C GLY A 38 6.52 -13.04 9.71
N GLY A 39 6.60 -14.23 10.34
CA GLY A 39 6.21 -14.54 11.72
C GLY A 39 4.73 -14.30 12.09
N ILE A 40 4.29 -13.05 12.02
CA ILE A 40 2.97 -12.56 12.41
C ILE A 40 2.02 -12.60 11.20
N PRO A 41 0.78 -13.14 11.33
CA PRO A 41 -0.21 -13.13 10.27
C PRO A 41 -0.44 -11.71 9.71
N LYS A 42 -0.36 -11.58 8.39
CA LYS A 42 -0.61 -10.32 7.67
C LYS A 42 -2.10 -10.15 7.42
N ASP A 43 -2.91 -10.10 8.47
CA ASP A 43 -4.38 -10.14 8.36
C ASP A 43 -5.05 -8.76 8.45
N GLY A 44 -4.26 -7.69 8.49
CA GLY A 44 -4.77 -6.33 8.57
C GLY A 44 -4.95 -5.67 7.19
N PRO A 45 -6.01 -4.85 7.00
CA PRO A 45 -6.26 -4.15 5.75
C PRO A 45 -5.22 -3.07 5.40
N SER A 46 -4.29 -2.79 6.32
CA SER A 46 -3.27 -1.75 6.24
C SER A 46 -2.26 -1.87 5.09
N ALA A 47 -2.34 -2.92 4.27
CA ALA A 47 -1.52 -3.08 3.06
C ALA A 47 -2.25 -2.68 1.77
N GLY A 48 -3.50 -2.19 1.86
CA GLY A 48 -4.34 -1.87 0.71
C GLY A 48 -3.65 -0.97 -0.32
N ILE A 49 -3.06 0.14 0.11
CA ILE A 49 -2.37 1.06 -0.81
C ILE A 49 -1.08 0.46 -1.42
N ALA A 50 -0.41 -0.45 -0.71
CA ALA A 50 0.76 -1.16 -1.22
C ALA A 50 0.37 -2.14 -2.33
N LEU A 51 -0.74 -2.86 -2.14
CA LEU A 51 -1.31 -3.75 -3.16
C LEU A 51 -1.74 -2.95 -4.40
N THR A 52 -2.47 -1.85 -4.20
CA THR A 52 -2.89 -0.96 -5.30
C THR A 52 -1.70 -0.45 -6.10
N THR A 53 -0.66 0.03 -5.42
CA THR A 53 0.54 0.55 -6.09
C THR A 53 1.28 -0.55 -6.84
N ALA A 54 1.40 -1.75 -6.26
CA ALA A 54 2.03 -2.89 -6.93
C ALA A 54 1.27 -3.32 -8.19
N ILE A 55 -0.07 -3.35 -8.15
CA ILE A 55 -0.90 -3.68 -9.31
C ILE A 55 -0.75 -2.61 -10.39
N ILE A 56 -0.82 -1.32 -10.05
CA ILE A 56 -0.62 -0.22 -11.01
C ILE A 56 0.77 -0.33 -11.65
N SER A 57 1.80 -0.54 -10.84
CA SER A 57 3.18 -0.69 -11.29
C SER A 57 3.34 -1.83 -12.29
N ALA A 58 2.79 -3.00 -11.96
CA ALA A 58 2.88 -4.19 -12.80
C ALA A 58 2.13 -4.04 -14.13
N LEU A 59 0.94 -3.42 -14.11
CA LEU A 59 0.10 -3.28 -15.31
C LEU A 59 0.51 -2.08 -16.20
N ALA A 60 1.09 -1.03 -15.62
CA ALA A 60 1.53 0.16 -16.35
C ALA A 60 3.01 0.13 -16.75
N ASP A 61 3.74 -0.95 -16.43
CA ASP A 61 5.19 -1.08 -16.59
C ASP A 61 5.99 0.11 -16.00
N LYS A 62 5.61 0.52 -14.78
CA LYS A 62 6.23 1.66 -14.07
C LYS A 62 6.93 1.17 -12.81
N LYS A 63 8.23 1.42 -12.71
CA LYS A 63 9.04 0.98 -11.55
C LYS A 63 8.69 1.78 -10.29
N ILE A 64 8.60 1.09 -9.16
CA ILE A 64 8.47 1.68 -7.82
C ILE A 64 9.88 1.92 -7.25
N PRO A 65 10.19 3.12 -6.71
CA PRO A 65 11.45 3.37 -6.01
C PRO A 65 11.63 2.45 -4.79
N ARG A 66 12.83 1.89 -4.64
CA ARG A 66 13.17 0.90 -3.60
C ARG A 66 13.27 1.45 -2.18
N ASP A 67 13.36 2.77 -2.03
CA ASP A 67 13.53 3.49 -0.77
C ASP A 67 12.22 4.06 -0.22
N ILE A 68 11.09 3.72 -0.85
CA ILE A 68 9.75 4.12 -0.46
C ILE A 68 9.03 2.98 0.25
N GLY A 69 8.45 3.28 1.42
CA GLY A 69 7.46 2.45 2.11
C GLY A 69 6.08 3.08 2.09
N MET A 70 5.05 2.29 2.37
CA MET A 70 3.69 2.80 2.51
C MET A 70 2.84 1.90 3.41
N THR A 71 1.88 2.49 4.12
CA THR A 71 0.86 1.79 4.90
C THR A 71 -0.46 2.55 4.79
N GLY A 72 -1.57 1.83 4.69
CA GLY A 72 -2.88 2.43 4.52
C GLY A 72 -3.90 1.41 4.03
N GLU A 73 -5.11 1.52 4.54
CA GLU A 73 -6.26 0.79 4.00
C GLU A 73 -6.86 1.57 2.85
N ILE A 74 -7.23 0.89 1.76
CA ILE A 74 -7.87 1.51 0.60
C ILE A 74 -9.35 1.13 0.54
N THR A 75 -10.20 2.10 0.19
CA THR A 75 -11.63 1.86 -0.09
C THR A 75 -11.88 1.71 -1.59
N LEU A 76 -13.08 1.22 -1.98
CA LEU A 76 -13.49 1.13 -3.39
C LEU A 76 -13.51 2.49 -4.11
N HIS A 77 -13.62 3.59 -3.35
CA HIS A 77 -13.61 4.95 -3.88
C HIS A 77 -12.21 5.58 -3.89
N GLY A 78 -11.17 4.83 -3.52
CA GLY A 78 -9.79 5.31 -3.48
C GLY A 78 -9.42 6.15 -2.25
N GLN A 79 -10.28 6.20 -1.24
CA GLN A 79 -9.94 6.85 0.03
C GLN A 79 -8.93 6.01 0.80
N VAL A 80 -8.01 6.67 1.48
CA VAL A 80 -6.99 6.03 2.31
C VAL A 80 -7.34 6.21 3.79
N SER A 81 -7.64 5.11 4.46
CA SER A 81 -8.09 5.08 5.86
C SER A 81 -6.93 4.83 6.82
N GLY A 82 -7.15 5.26 8.07
CA GLY A 82 -6.16 5.19 9.14
C GLY A 82 -5.77 3.75 9.51
N ILE A 83 -4.55 3.59 10.01
CA ILE A 83 -4.00 2.30 10.40
C ILE A 83 -3.57 2.30 11.86
N GLY A 84 -3.59 1.12 12.49
CA GLY A 84 -2.98 0.91 13.79
C GLY A 84 -1.48 0.62 13.70
N GLY A 85 -0.78 0.85 14.81
CA GLY A 85 0.63 0.51 14.98
C GLY A 85 1.57 1.33 14.08
N LEU A 86 1.28 2.62 13.90
CA LEU A 86 2.09 3.49 13.04
C LEU A 86 3.54 3.56 13.52
N ARG A 87 3.75 3.76 14.83
CA ARG A 87 5.07 3.88 15.45
C ARG A 87 5.95 2.67 15.16
N GLU A 88 5.42 1.45 15.31
CA GLU A 88 6.14 0.20 15.05
C GLU A 88 6.50 0.07 13.57
N LYS A 89 5.59 0.46 12.68
CA LYS A 89 5.78 0.40 11.22
C LYS A 89 6.85 1.40 10.75
N ILE A 90 6.82 2.63 11.24
CA ILE A 90 7.82 3.66 10.90
C ILE A 90 9.20 3.26 11.43
N ASN A 91 9.29 2.78 12.67
CA ASN A 91 10.56 2.28 13.20
C ASN A 91 11.10 1.07 12.42
N ALA A 92 10.22 0.18 11.96
CA ALA A 92 10.62 -0.94 11.09
C ALA A 92 11.12 -0.46 9.72
N ALA A 93 10.45 0.54 9.12
CA ALA A 93 10.85 1.16 7.86
C ALA A 93 12.23 1.84 7.98
N HIS A 94 12.44 2.61 9.05
CA HIS A 94 13.72 3.25 9.35
C HIS A 94 14.86 2.22 9.52
N ARG A 95 14.64 1.15 10.29
CA ARG A 95 15.63 0.05 10.43
C ARG A 95 15.94 -0.65 9.10
N LYS A 96 15.04 -0.60 8.12
CA LYS A 96 15.24 -1.14 6.78
C LYS A 96 15.84 -0.14 5.80
N GLY A 97 16.14 1.09 6.25
CA GLY A 97 16.78 2.13 5.44
C GLY A 97 15.86 2.77 4.41
N LEU A 98 14.53 2.71 4.62
CA LEU A 98 13.59 3.45 3.78
C LEU A 98 13.73 4.95 4.05
N LYS A 99 13.75 5.76 2.99
CA LYS A 99 13.90 7.22 3.08
C LYS A 99 12.57 7.95 3.16
N THR A 100 11.51 7.33 2.66
CA THR A 100 10.19 7.95 2.60
C THR A 100 9.15 6.90 2.95
N VAL A 101 8.19 7.25 3.82
CA VAL A 101 7.05 6.39 4.12
C VAL A 101 5.76 7.17 3.93
N PHE A 102 4.90 6.69 3.04
CA PHE A 102 3.55 7.22 2.87
C PHE A 102 2.62 6.66 3.94
N ILE A 103 1.94 7.56 4.64
CA ILE A 103 0.99 7.25 5.71
C ILE A 103 -0.38 7.90 5.41
N PRO A 104 -1.48 7.38 5.96
CA PRO A 104 -2.79 8.00 5.81
C PRO A 104 -2.80 9.39 6.46
N GLN A 105 -3.48 10.36 5.86
CA GLN A 105 -3.62 11.70 6.43
C GLN A 105 -4.27 11.67 7.83
N SER A 106 -5.18 10.73 8.06
CA SER A 106 -5.82 10.53 9.37
C SER A 106 -4.85 10.09 10.48
N ASN A 107 -3.66 9.60 10.13
CA ASN A 107 -2.60 9.21 11.06
C ASN A 107 -1.58 10.35 11.33
N GLU A 108 -1.82 11.57 10.86
CA GLU A 108 -0.91 12.72 11.06
C GLU A 108 -0.59 12.95 12.54
N LYS A 109 -1.59 12.90 13.42
CA LYS A 109 -1.40 13.05 14.87
C LYS A 109 -0.50 11.97 15.47
N ASP A 110 -0.69 10.71 15.05
CA ASP A 110 0.13 9.59 15.53
C ASP A 110 1.59 9.70 15.06
N SER A 111 1.84 10.47 13.99
CA SER A 111 3.18 10.74 13.49
C SER A 111 3.93 11.77 14.34
N GLU A 112 3.21 12.65 15.05
CA GLU A 112 3.82 13.66 15.93
C GLU A 112 4.63 13.00 17.05
N ASP A 113 4.13 11.89 17.58
CA ASP A 113 4.73 11.10 18.66
C ASP A 113 6.00 10.32 18.26
N ILE A 114 6.35 10.30 16.96
CA ILE A 114 7.54 9.62 16.45
C ILE A 114 8.77 10.50 16.67
N SER A 115 9.85 9.90 17.19
CA SER A 115 11.13 10.56 17.48
C SER A 115 11.60 11.39 16.27
N SER A 116 12.14 12.58 16.54
CA SER A 116 12.74 13.46 15.53
C SER A 116 13.91 12.81 14.78
N GLU A 117 14.56 11.82 15.37
CA GLU A 117 15.64 11.05 14.71
C GLU A 117 15.13 10.18 13.54
N VAL A 118 13.82 9.91 13.50
CA VAL A 118 13.18 9.03 12.51
C VAL A 118 12.31 9.82 11.52
N LYS A 119 12.07 11.11 11.78
CA LYS A 119 11.27 12.01 10.92
C LYS A 119 12.08 12.57 9.75
#